data_AF-A0A7V9HWQ2-F1
#
_entry.id   AF-A0A7V9HWQ2-F1
#
_cell.length_a   1.000
_cell.length_b   1.000
_cell.length_c   1.000
_cell.angle_alpha   90.00
_cell.angle_beta   90.00
_cell.angle_gamma   90.00
#
_symmetry.space_group_name_H-M   'P 1'
#
loop_
_entity.id
_entity.type
_entity.pdbx_description
1 polymer ?
#
loop_
_entity_poly.entity_id
_entity_poly.type
_entity_poly.pdbx_seq_one_letter_code
_entity_poly.pdbx_strand_id
1 'polypeptide(L)'
;MAVKVGINGFGRIGRNIFRTSLGDPDIDFVAVNDLTDTKTLAHLLKYDSVLGNLDHDISATENGIKVEGKEFRVFSQRDPAAIDWESVGAEIVVESTGIFTKAEDAKKHLRGTVKKVIISAPAKNEDITIVLGVNEDKYIPSDHHIISNASCTTNCLAPVAKVINEKFGIRSAQMTTIHSYTNDQQLLDLPHKDLRRARAAALSMIPTSTGAAKAVALVLPELKGKFDGISVRVPTPNVSLVD
;
A
#
# COMPACT_ATOMS: atom_id res chain seq x y z
N MET A 1 24.42 -1.01 6.76
CA MET A 1 24.01 0.33 6.26
C MET A 1 22.51 0.28 6.08
N ALA A 2 21.80 1.36 6.42
CA ALA A 2 20.37 1.46 6.19
C ALA A 2 20.03 1.33 4.71
N VAL A 3 18.92 0.66 4.40
CA VAL A 3 18.40 0.54 3.03
C VAL A 3 17.76 1.86 2.63
N LYS A 4 18.17 2.40 1.47
CA LYS A 4 17.62 3.65 0.95
C LYS A 4 16.28 3.43 0.25
N VAL A 5 15.24 4.08 0.75
CA VAL A 5 13.86 3.89 0.29
C VAL A 5 13.30 5.16 -0.34
N GLY A 6 12.76 5.01 -1.54
CA GLY A 6 11.89 6.00 -2.19
C GLY A 6 10.41 5.61 -2.06
N ILE A 7 9.52 6.59 -1.90
CA ILE A 7 8.06 6.35 -1.89
C ILE A 7 7.41 7.06 -3.07
N ASN A 8 6.75 6.33 -3.96
CA ASN A 8 5.90 6.90 -5.01
C ASN A 8 4.44 6.93 -4.54
N GLY A 9 3.86 8.13 -4.46
CA GLY A 9 2.54 8.38 -3.89
C GLY A 9 2.59 8.56 -2.38
N PHE A 10 2.64 9.81 -1.92
CA PHE A 10 2.68 10.18 -0.50
C PHE A 10 1.27 10.42 0.06
N GLY A 11 0.35 9.55 -0.35
CA GLY A 11 -1.00 9.43 0.18
C GLY A 11 -1.05 8.73 1.53
N ARG A 12 -2.22 8.19 1.89
CA ARG A 12 -2.42 7.58 3.21
C ARG A 12 -1.46 6.42 3.50
N ILE A 13 -1.20 5.54 2.53
CA ILE A 13 -0.27 4.41 2.72
C ILE A 13 1.19 4.89 2.73
N GLY A 14 1.61 5.71 1.77
CA GLY A 14 2.98 6.24 1.73
C GLY A 14 3.38 6.99 3.00
N ARG A 15 2.50 7.85 3.53
CA ARG A 15 2.75 8.53 4.81
C ARG A 15 2.77 7.56 5.98
N ASN A 16 1.91 6.56 6.01
CA ASN A 16 1.90 5.56 7.09
C ASN A 16 3.19 4.73 7.11
N ILE A 17 3.74 4.38 5.95
CA ILE A 17 5.01 3.68 5.83
C ILE A 17 6.15 4.53 6.38
N PHE A 18 6.17 5.83 6.04
CA PHE A 18 7.12 6.75 6.64
C PHE A 18 6.95 6.83 8.16
N ARG A 19 5.73 7.08 8.64
CA ARG A 19 5.39 7.23 10.06
C ARG A 19 5.77 6.01 10.89
N THR A 20 5.51 4.79 10.38
CA THR A 20 5.78 3.56 11.13
C THR A 20 7.25 3.20 11.19
N SER A 21 8.08 3.76 10.30
CA SER A 21 9.52 3.48 10.26
C SER A 21 10.36 4.66 10.76
N LEU A 22 9.72 5.65 11.39
CA LEU A 22 10.43 6.74 12.06
C LEU A 22 11.28 6.19 13.20
N GLY A 23 12.58 6.48 13.15
CA GLY A 23 13.56 6.00 14.12
C GLY A 23 14.10 4.59 13.86
N ASP A 24 13.66 3.92 12.80
CA ASP A 24 14.23 2.63 12.39
C ASP A 24 15.63 2.86 11.79
N PRO A 25 16.71 2.31 12.40
CA PRO A 25 18.08 2.50 11.91
C PRO A 25 18.37 1.75 10.60
N ASP A 26 17.51 0.81 10.19
CA ASP A 26 17.70 0.00 8.99
C ASP A 26 17.03 0.61 7.75
N ILE A 27 16.22 1.67 7.92
CA ILE A 27 15.48 2.32 6.82
C ILE A 27 15.86 3.80 6.71
N ASP A 28 16.31 4.18 5.52
CA ASP A 28 16.61 5.57 5.18
C ASP A 28 15.69 6.07 4.06
N PHE A 29 14.65 6.85 4.41
CA PHE A 29 13.82 7.50 3.41
C PHE A 29 14.58 8.65 2.76
N VAL A 30 15.00 8.45 1.51
CA VAL A 30 15.80 9.44 0.76
C VAL A 30 14.94 10.36 -0.09
N ALA A 31 13.75 9.89 -0.50
CA ALA A 31 12.84 10.69 -1.30
C ALA A 31 11.39 10.21 -1.30
N VAL A 32 10.47 11.12 -1.61
CA VAL A 32 9.08 10.83 -1.95
C VAL A 32 8.71 11.49 -3.29
N ASN A 33 7.72 10.96 -3.98
CA ASN A 33 7.13 11.57 -5.17
C ASN A 33 5.61 11.70 -5.00
N ASP A 34 5.06 12.89 -5.22
CA ASP A 34 3.61 13.12 -5.26
C ASP A 34 3.28 14.34 -6.16
N LEU A 35 2.02 14.47 -6.56
CA LEU A 35 1.57 15.54 -7.48
C LEU A 35 1.08 16.78 -6.71
N THR A 36 1.76 17.13 -5.63
CA THR A 36 1.44 18.26 -4.77
C THR A 36 2.70 18.89 -4.18
N ASP A 37 2.58 20.06 -3.55
CA ASP A 37 3.70 20.85 -3.06
C ASP A 37 4.26 20.33 -1.71
N THR A 38 5.51 20.69 -1.42
CA THR A 38 6.22 20.27 -0.21
C THR A 38 5.52 20.70 1.08
N LYS A 39 4.87 21.87 1.10
CA LYS A 39 4.18 22.39 2.29
C LYS A 39 2.94 21.56 2.59
N THR A 40 2.16 21.24 1.56
CA THR A 40 1.01 20.34 1.69
C THR A 40 1.43 18.96 2.18
N LEU A 41 2.46 18.36 1.59
CA LEU A 41 2.94 17.04 2.02
C LEU A 41 3.46 17.04 3.46
N ALA A 42 4.25 18.05 3.86
CA ALA A 42 4.74 18.19 5.22
C ALA A 42 3.59 18.35 6.22
N HIS A 43 2.58 19.16 5.88
CA HIS A 43 1.38 19.33 6.70
C HIS A 43 0.64 18.00 6.89
N LEU A 44 0.38 17.27 5.80
CA LEU A 44 -0.32 15.98 5.84
C LEU A 44 0.49 14.85 6.51
N LEU A 45 1.81 14.99 6.58
CA LEU A 45 2.66 14.07 7.35
C LEU A 45 2.55 14.34 8.85
N LYS A 46 2.61 15.61 9.26
CA LYS A 46 2.53 16.06 10.66
C LYS A 46 1.15 15.79 11.28
N TYR A 47 0.08 16.11 10.55
CA TYR A 47 -1.29 16.08 11.04
C TYR A 47 -2.09 14.97 10.34
N ASP A 48 -2.55 13.98 11.10
CA ASP A 48 -3.41 12.90 10.59
C ASP A 48 -4.62 12.70 11.48
N SER A 49 -5.82 12.76 10.88
CA SER A 49 -7.08 12.70 11.61
C SER A 49 -7.38 11.34 12.24
N VAL A 50 -6.71 10.27 11.80
CA VAL A 50 -6.94 8.90 12.24
C VAL A 50 -5.82 8.42 13.16
N LEU A 51 -4.58 8.71 12.80
CA LEU A 51 -3.39 8.24 13.53
C LEU A 51 -2.84 9.26 14.53
N GLY A 52 -3.48 10.43 14.63
CA GLY A 52 -3.01 11.54 15.46
C GLY A 52 -1.84 12.30 14.85
N ASN A 53 -1.32 13.25 15.61
CA ASN A 53 -0.21 14.09 15.15
C ASN A 53 1.13 13.41 15.47
N LEU A 54 2.12 13.63 14.61
CA LEU A 54 3.50 13.33 14.98
C LEU A 54 4.01 14.42 15.90
N ASP A 55 4.75 14.07 16.95
CA ASP A 55 5.36 15.05 17.85
C ASP A 55 6.66 15.66 17.31
N HIS A 56 7.16 15.13 16.19
CA HIS A 56 8.46 15.48 15.61
C HIS A 56 8.45 16.88 15.00
N ASP A 57 9.60 17.56 14.96
CA ASP A 57 9.75 18.80 14.18
C ASP A 57 9.72 18.49 12.68
N ILE A 58 8.69 18.98 12.01
CA ILE A 58 8.44 18.73 10.58
C ILE A 58 8.26 20.05 9.86
N SER A 59 9.11 20.31 8.88
CA SER A 59 9.05 21.51 8.06
C SER A 59 9.28 21.20 6.59
N ALA A 60 8.66 21.97 5.71
CA ALA A 60 8.91 21.91 4.28
C ALA A 60 10.11 22.78 3.91
N THR A 61 10.91 22.31 2.96
CA THR A 61 11.88 23.14 2.24
C THR A 61 11.38 23.42 0.83
N GLU A 62 12.16 24.15 0.02
CA GLU A 62 11.84 24.35 -1.40
C GLU A 62 11.70 23.02 -2.16
N ASN A 63 12.51 22.03 -1.77
CA ASN A 63 12.72 20.81 -2.55
C ASN A 63 12.48 19.52 -1.76
N GLY A 64 12.12 19.61 -0.49
CA GLY A 64 12.08 18.47 0.41
C GLY A 64 11.23 18.69 1.65
N ILE A 65 11.30 17.73 2.55
CA ILE A 65 10.70 17.78 3.88
C ILE A 65 11.79 17.43 4.87
N LYS A 66 11.92 18.25 5.93
CA LYS A 66 12.77 17.99 7.08
C LYS A 66 11.96 17.37 8.20
N VAL A 67 12.49 16.31 8.78
CA VAL A 67 11.97 15.67 10.00
C VAL A 67 13.14 15.53 10.97
N GLU A 68 13.06 16.16 12.13
CA GLU A 68 14.15 16.19 13.12
C GLU A 68 15.50 16.64 12.50
N GLY A 69 15.45 17.66 11.64
CA GLY A 69 16.61 18.19 10.94
C GLY A 69 17.13 17.33 9.76
N LYS A 70 16.66 16.09 9.60
CA LYS A 70 17.00 15.22 8.47
C LYS A 70 16.06 15.52 7.29
N GLU A 71 16.64 15.85 6.14
CA GLU A 71 15.88 16.17 4.92
C GLU A 71 15.79 15.00 3.96
N PHE A 72 14.63 14.80 3.35
CA PHE A 72 14.44 13.94 2.19
C PHE A 72 13.85 14.71 1.01
N ARG A 73 14.20 14.30 -0.21
CA ARG A 73 13.79 14.97 -1.45
C ARG A 73 12.30 14.74 -1.72
N VAL A 74 11.60 15.76 -2.20
CA VAL A 74 10.26 15.63 -2.79
C VAL A 74 10.36 15.84 -4.30
N PHE A 75 9.93 14.86 -5.06
CA PHE A 75 9.71 14.95 -6.50
C PHE A 75 8.23 15.20 -6.80
N SER A 76 7.94 15.77 -7.98
CA SER A 76 6.58 15.92 -8.49
C SER A 76 6.49 15.52 -9.97
N GLN A 77 6.61 14.22 -10.20
CA GLN A 77 6.61 13.62 -11.54
C GLN A 77 5.41 12.69 -11.70
N ARG A 78 4.70 12.84 -12.82
CA ARG A 78 3.57 11.97 -13.19
C ARG A 78 4.02 10.62 -13.72
N ASP A 79 5.10 10.60 -14.49
CA ASP A 79 5.66 9.38 -15.06
C ASP A 79 6.70 8.80 -14.09
N PRO A 80 6.52 7.55 -13.60
CA PRO A 80 7.54 6.79 -12.88
C PRO A 80 8.91 6.81 -13.55
N ALA A 81 8.97 6.84 -14.89
CA ALA A 81 10.20 6.87 -15.69
C ALA A 81 10.97 8.20 -15.61
N ALA A 82 10.33 9.28 -15.14
CA ALA A 82 10.94 10.61 -15.00
C ALA A 82 11.45 10.92 -13.58
N ILE A 83 11.11 10.10 -12.58
CA ILE A 83 11.56 10.31 -11.19
C ILE A 83 13.05 9.99 -11.05
N ASP A 84 13.88 10.96 -10.70
CA ASP A 84 15.33 10.75 -10.60
C ASP A 84 15.74 10.08 -9.27
N TRP A 85 15.43 8.79 -9.14
CA TRP A 85 15.79 7.97 -7.98
C TRP A 85 17.30 7.80 -7.80
N GLU A 86 18.06 7.84 -8.89
CA GLU A 86 19.51 7.67 -8.89
C GLU A 86 20.20 8.85 -8.19
N SER A 87 19.72 10.09 -8.40
CA SER A 87 20.25 11.29 -7.73
C SER A 87 20.21 11.22 -6.20
N VAL A 88 19.30 10.44 -5.63
CA VAL A 88 19.14 10.25 -4.18
C VAL A 88 19.62 8.87 -3.71
N GLY A 89 20.05 8.01 -4.64
CA GLY A 89 20.54 6.67 -4.38
C GLY A 89 19.49 5.72 -3.81
N ALA A 90 18.21 5.86 -4.17
CA ALA A 90 17.16 4.97 -3.70
C ALA A 90 17.40 3.54 -4.22
N GLU A 91 17.29 2.54 -3.34
CA GLU A 91 17.51 1.12 -3.64
C GLU A 91 16.20 0.33 -3.71
N ILE A 92 15.22 0.73 -2.91
CA ILE A 92 13.87 0.16 -2.92
C ILE A 92 12.88 1.29 -3.17
N VAL A 93 11.91 1.06 -4.05
CA VAL A 93 10.78 1.97 -4.24
C VAL A 93 9.50 1.31 -3.74
N VAL A 94 8.78 2.00 -2.86
CA VAL A 94 7.41 1.64 -2.51
C VAL A 94 6.46 2.35 -3.48
N GLU A 95 5.75 1.57 -4.29
CA GLU A 95 4.71 2.06 -5.18
C GLU A 95 3.36 2.05 -4.45
N SER A 96 2.96 3.23 -3.96
CA SER A 96 1.74 3.43 -3.17
C SER A 96 0.77 4.47 -3.76
N THR A 97 0.88 4.77 -5.05
CA THR A 97 -0.09 5.63 -5.76
C THR A 97 -1.43 4.94 -5.97
N GLY A 98 -1.45 3.61 -6.04
CA GLY A 98 -2.60 2.81 -6.46
C GLY A 98 -2.86 2.85 -7.97
N ILE A 99 -2.03 3.55 -8.75
CA ILE A 99 -2.15 3.70 -10.20
C ILE A 99 -1.31 2.63 -10.91
N PHE A 100 -0.05 2.49 -10.53
CA PHE A 100 0.92 1.61 -11.19
C PHE A 100 0.91 0.19 -10.59
N THR A 101 -0.26 -0.45 -10.61
CA THR A 101 -0.50 -1.79 -10.01
C THR A 101 -0.24 -2.96 -10.97
N LYS A 102 0.26 -2.69 -12.18
CA LYS A 102 0.76 -3.74 -13.08
C LYS A 102 2.27 -3.76 -13.02
N ALA A 103 2.88 -4.94 -13.08
CA ALA A 103 4.32 -5.06 -13.00
C ALA A 103 5.05 -4.27 -14.09
N GLU A 104 4.54 -4.26 -15.32
CA GLU A 104 5.12 -3.47 -16.43
C GLU A 104 5.17 -1.97 -16.13
N ASP A 105 4.14 -1.46 -15.44
CA ASP A 105 4.06 -0.05 -15.06
C ASP A 105 4.99 0.25 -13.88
N ALA A 106 4.99 -0.60 -12.85
CA ALA A 106 5.86 -0.46 -11.68
C ALA A 106 7.35 -0.63 -12.04
N LYS A 107 7.66 -1.50 -13.00
CA LYS A 107 9.02 -1.76 -13.51
C LYS A 107 9.69 -0.51 -14.06
N LYS A 108 8.92 0.52 -14.43
CA LYS A 108 9.48 1.82 -14.81
C LYS A 108 10.41 2.36 -13.71
N HIS A 109 10.12 2.14 -12.43
CA HIS A 109 11.00 2.55 -11.32
C HIS A 109 12.32 1.76 -11.25
N LEU A 110 12.36 0.54 -11.79
CA LEU A 110 13.48 -0.39 -11.66
C LEU A 110 14.62 -0.02 -12.63
N ARG A 111 15.34 1.06 -12.30
CA ARG A 111 16.47 1.60 -13.05
C ARG A 111 17.48 2.28 -12.13
N GLY A 112 18.69 2.52 -12.63
CA GLY A 112 19.76 3.16 -11.86
C GLY A 112 20.07 2.36 -10.60
N THR A 113 19.96 3.00 -9.43
CA THR A 113 20.23 2.38 -8.12
C THR A 113 19.09 1.51 -7.60
N VAL A 114 17.88 1.59 -8.16
CA VAL A 114 16.70 0.87 -7.67
C VAL A 114 16.80 -0.61 -8.04
N LYS A 115 16.80 -1.47 -7.02
CA LYS A 115 16.93 -2.93 -7.13
C LYS A 115 15.59 -3.65 -6.98
N LYS A 116 14.63 -3.06 -6.27
CA LYS A 116 13.32 -3.64 -5.94
C LYS A 116 12.21 -2.59 -5.97
N VAL A 117 11.01 -3.02 -6.36
CA VAL A 117 9.78 -2.24 -6.27
C VAL A 117 8.74 -3.04 -5.49
N ILE A 118 8.18 -2.44 -4.45
CA ILE A 118 7.12 -3.03 -3.61
C ILE A 118 5.82 -2.29 -3.89
N ILE A 119 4.85 -2.96 -4.50
CA ILE A 119 3.52 -2.43 -4.78
C ILE A 119 2.65 -2.60 -3.53
N SER A 120 2.10 -1.52 -3.00
CA SER A 120 1.28 -1.53 -1.77
C SER A 120 -0.20 -1.88 -2.03
N ALA A 121 -0.46 -2.69 -3.06
CA ALA A 121 -1.78 -3.08 -3.53
C ALA A 121 -1.71 -4.42 -4.29
N PRO A 122 -2.83 -5.14 -4.50
CA PRO A 122 -2.86 -6.30 -5.38
C PRO A 122 -2.35 -5.92 -6.76
N ALA A 123 -1.36 -6.66 -7.24
CA ALA A 123 -0.74 -6.40 -8.52
C ALA A 123 -1.24 -7.36 -9.61
N LYS A 124 -0.76 -7.12 -10.83
CA LYS A 124 -0.89 -8.04 -11.95
C LYS A 124 0.48 -8.28 -12.57
N ASN A 125 0.77 -9.55 -12.84
CA ASN A 125 2.02 -10.01 -13.47
C ASN A 125 3.27 -9.63 -12.66
N GLU A 126 3.13 -9.40 -11.36
CA GLU A 126 4.23 -9.26 -10.42
C GLU A 126 5.01 -10.58 -10.28
N ASP A 127 6.26 -10.49 -9.84
CA ASP A 127 7.10 -11.68 -9.68
C ASP A 127 6.57 -12.55 -8.53
N ILE A 128 6.12 -11.91 -7.45
CA ILE A 128 5.51 -12.58 -6.31
C ILE A 128 4.58 -11.65 -5.52
N THR A 129 3.52 -12.23 -4.95
CA THR A 129 2.72 -11.60 -3.89
C THR A 129 3.15 -12.18 -2.54
N ILE A 130 3.51 -11.33 -1.59
CA ILE A 130 3.94 -11.71 -0.24
C ILE A 130 2.97 -11.15 0.81
N VAL A 131 2.63 -12.00 1.78
CA VAL A 131 2.07 -11.60 3.08
C VAL A 131 3.01 -12.14 4.15
N LEU A 132 3.59 -11.24 4.95
CA LEU A 132 4.50 -11.60 6.03
C LEU A 132 3.76 -12.41 7.11
N GLY A 133 4.42 -13.44 7.65
CA GLY A 133 3.84 -14.46 8.53
C GLY A 133 3.13 -15.61 7.80
N VAL A 134 3.00 -15.54 6.46
CA VAL A 134 2.25 -16.50 5.65
C VAL A 134 3.14 -17.21 4.64
N ASN A 135 3.78 -16.46 3.74
CA ASN A 135 4.54 -17.02 2.62
C ASN A 135 5.85 -16.28 2.32
N GLU A 136 6.41 -15.56 3.29
CA GLU A 136 7.67 -14.83 3.17
C GLU A 136 8.87 -15.73 2.84
N ASP A 137 8.80 -17.01 3.20
CA ASP A 137 9.78 -18.05 2.88
C ASP A 137 9.89 -18.30 1.37
N LYS A 138 8.88 -17.91 0.59
CA LYS A 138 8.89 -18.01 -0.87
C LYS A 138 9.64 -16.88 -1.55
N TYR A 139 10.07 -15.84 -0.82
CA TYR A 139 10.80 -14.73 -1.43
C TYR A 139 12.21 -15.14 -1.85
N ILE A 140 12.51 -15.04 -3.16
CA ILE A 140 13.82 -15.32 -3.75
C ILE A 140 14.43 -13.98 -4.22
N PRO A 141 15.44 -13.44 -3.52
CA PRO A 141 16.00 -12.12 -3.83
C PRO A 141 16.61 -12.00 -5.22
N SER A 142 17.07 -13.09 -5.85
CA SER A 142 17.62 -13.05 -7.21
C SER A 142 16.56 -12.93 -8.30
N ASP A 143 15.32 -13.35 -8.00
CA ASP A 143 14.29 -13.55 -9.02
C ASP A 143 13.14 -12.55 -8.85
N HIS A 144 12.87 -12.11 -7.62
CA HIS A 144 11.70 -11.29 -7.29
C HIS A 144 12.08 -9.81 -7.15
N HIS A 145 11.82 -9.01 -8.17
CA HIS A 145 12.16 -7.58 -8.22
C HIS A 145 10.93 -6.67 -8.12
N ILE A 146 9.79 -7.11 -8.62
CA ILE A 146 8.50 -6.44 -8.49
C ILE A 146 7.61 -7.29 -7.60
N ILE A 147 7.37 -6.81 -6.39
CA ILE A 147 6.71 -7.56 -5.31
C ILE A 147 5.40 -6.88 -4.99
N SER A 148 4.30 -7.63 -4.90
CA SER A 148 3.04 -7.12 -4.34
C SER A 148 2.97 -7.43 -2.85
N ASN A 149 2.62 -6.44 -2.04
CA ASN A 149 2.25 -6.64 -0.63
C ASN A 149 0.74 -6.91 -0.48
N ALA A 150 0.12 -7.51 -1.49
CA ALA A 150 -1.29 -7.84 -1.56
C ALA A 150 -2.21 -6.64 -1.21
N SER A 151 -3.37 -6.90 -0.59
CA SER A 151 -4.26 -5.88 -0.01
C SER A 151 -4.31 -5.97 1.51
N CYS A 152 -4.84 -4.92 2.15
CA CYS A 152 -5.15 -4.92 3.59
C CYS A 152 -6.03 -6.12 4.00
N THR A 153 -7.08 -6.42 3.24
CA THR A 153 -7.95 -7.57 3.51
C THR A 153 -7.22 -8.91 3.32
N THR A 154 -6.31 -9.01 2.33
CA THR A 154 -5.52 -10.25 2.13
C THR A 154 -4.56 -10.48 3.30
N ASN A 155 -3.90 -9.42 3.77
CA ASN A 155 -3.02 -9.47 4.94
C ASN A 155 -3.80 -9.85 6.23
N CYS A 156 -5.07 -9.45 6.34
CA CYS A 156 -5.93 -9.86 7.45
C CYS A 156 -6.40 -11.32 7.35
N LEU A 157 -6.82 -11.76 6.16
CA LEU A 157 -7.42 -13.08 5.96
C LEU A 157 -6.39 -14.22 5.88
N ALA A 158 -5.25 -13.99 5.23
CA ALA A 158 -4.30 -15.06 4.90
C ALA A 158 -3.72 -15.79 6.13
N PRO A 159 -3.33 -15.11 7.23
CA PRO A 159 -2.85 -15.80 8.43
C PRO A 159 -3.89 -16.73 9.06
N VAL A 160 -5.15 -16.28 9.16
CA VAL A 160 -6.25 -17.08 9.71
C VAL A 160 -6.54 -18.27 8.80
N ALA A 161 -6.59 -18.03 7.49
CA ALA A 161 -6.81 -19.09 6.50
C ALA A 161 -5.70 -20.14 6.52
N LYS A 162 -4.43 -19.73 6.68
CA LYS A 162 -3.28 -20.64 6.81
C LYS A 162 -3.45 -21.59 7.99
N VAL A 163 -3.70 -21.05 9.19
CA VAL A 163 -3.87 -21.86 10.41
C VAL A 163 -5.02 -22.85 10.27
N ILE A 164 -6.18 -22.41 9.79
CA ILE A 164 -7.35 -23.29 9.61
C ILE A 164 -7.04 -24.38 8.59
N ASN A 165 -6.42 -24.02 7.46
CA ASN A 165 -6.11 -24.98 6.40
C ASN A 165 -5.08 -26.02 6.84
N GLU A 166 -4.01 -25.61 7.52
CA GLU A 166 -2.98 -26.52 8.01
C GLU A 166 -3.48 -27.49 9.09
N LYS A 167 -4.41 -27.04 9.95
CA LYS A 167 -4.92 -27.86 11.06
C LYS A 167 -6.13 -28.71 10.71
N PHE A 168 -7.02 -28.19 9.87
CA PHE A 168 -8.34 -28.79 9.64
C PHE A 168 -8.63 -29.05 8.17
N GLY A 169 -7.91 -28.40 7.26
CA GLY A 169 -8.19 -28.40 5.83
C GLY A 169 -9.41 -27.57 5.48
N ILE A 170 -9.28 -26.66 4.53
CA ILE A 170 -10.42 -25.89 4.01
C ILE A 170 -10.96 -26.59 2.77
N ARG A 171 -12.27 -26.88 2.75
CA ARG A 171 -12.99 -27.38 1.57
C ARG A 171 -13.56 -26.23 0.73
N SER A 172 -14.23 -25.29 1.40
CA SER A 172 -14.83 -24.10 0.82
C SER A 172 -14.98 -23.04 1.92
N ALA A 173 -14.90 -21.77 1.55
CA ALA A 173 -15.03 -20.65 2.46
C ALA A 173 -15.74 -19.48 1.77
N GLN A 174 -16.55 -18.77 2.53
CA GLN A 174 -17.12 -17.49 2.15
C GLN A 174 -16.67 -16.48 3.20
N MET A 175 -16.19 -15.32 2.76
CA MET A 175 -15.78 -14.26 3.67
C MET A 175 -16.55 -12.97 3.41
N THR A 176 -16.77 -12.22 4.48
CA THR A 176 -17.32 -10.87 4.43
C THR A 176 -16.39 -9.93 5.16
N THR A 177 -15.88 -8.92 4.46
CA THR A 177 -15.14 -7.85 5.14
C THR A 177 -16.03 -6.64 5.41
N ILE A 178 -16.21 -6.32 6.68
CA ILE A 178 -16.76 -5.04 7.13
C ILE A 178 -15.61 -4.05 7.13
N HIS A 179 -15.59 -3.18 6.14
CA HIS A 179 -14.39 -2.44 5.79
C HIS A 179 -14.64 -0.93 5.87
N SER A 180 -13.69 -0.16 6.37
CA SER A 180 -13.74 1.29 6.33
C SER A 180 -13.88 1.80 4.91
N TYR A 181 -14.47 2.98 4.73
CA TYR A 181 -14.38 3.64 3.44
C TYR A 181 -12.93 4.04 3.12
N THR A 182 -12.68 4.28 1.84
CA THR A 182 -11.36 4.61 1.28
C THR A 182 -11.53 5.73 0.25
N ASN A 183 -10.41 6.24 -0.29
CA ASN A 183 -10.43 7.28 -1.32
C ASN A 183 -11.08 6.86 -2.66
N ASP A 184 -11.39 5.57 -2.83
CA ASP A 184 -12.10 5.08 -4.01
C ASP A 184 -13.63 5.23 -3.89
N GLN A 185 -14.17 5.42 -2.68
CA GLN A 185 -15.55 5.86 -2.50
C GLN A 185 -15.64 7.39 -2.61
N GLN A 186 -16.83 7.88 -2.90
CA GLN A 186 -17.09 9.30 -3.01
C GLN A 186 -17.50 9.90 -1.66
N LEU A 187 -16.99 11.11 -1.34
CA LEU A 187 -17.39 11.81 -0.12
C LEU A 187 -18.88 12.15 -0.12
N LEU A 188 -19.41 12.53 -1.29
CA LEU A 188 -20.82 12.81 -1.56
C LEU A 188 -21.30 11.93 -2.72
N ASP A 189 -22.58 11.95 -3.05
CA ASP A 189 -23.10 11.25 -4.22
C ASP A 189 -22.51 11.85 -5.51
N LEU A 190 -21.59 11.13 -6.17
CA LEU A 190 -20.81 11.61 -7.33
C LEU A 190 -20.60 10.49 -8.37
N PRO A 191 -20.35 10.83 -9.65
CA PRO A 191 -20.12 9.84 -10.70
C PRO A 191 -19.00 8.84 -10.35
N HIS A 192 -19.30 7.55 -10.50
CA HIS A 192 -18.34 6.47 -10.32
C HIS A 192 -18.79 5.24 -11.14
N LYS A 193 -17.84 4.44 -11.63
CA LYS A 193 -18.11 3.25 -12.47
C LYS A 193 -18.89 2.15 -11.73
N ASP A 194 -18.66 2.04 -10.43
CA ASP A 194 -19.45 1.21 -9.51
C ASP A 194 -20.51 2.12 -8.87
N LEU A 195 -21.78 1.91 -9.23
CA LEU A 195 -22.92 2.71 -8.79
C LEU A 195 -23.14 2.68 -7.27
N ARG A 196 -22.60 1.67 -6.58
CA ARG A 196 -22.68 1.60 -5.12
C ARG A 196 -21.60 2.46 -4.48
N ARG A 197 -20.38 2.45 -5.02
CA ARG A 197 -19.27 3.33 -4.59
C ARG A 197 -19.49 4.80 -4.95
N ALA A 198 -20.42 5.08 -5.87
CA ALA A 198 -20.90 6.42 -6.21
C ALA A 198 -21.64 7.13 -5.06
N ARG A 199 -22.10 6.39 -4.04
CA ARG A 199 -22.86 6.92 -2.90
C ARG A 199 -21.94 7.50 -1.84
N ALA A 200 -22.44 8.48 -1.09
CA ALA A 200 -21.74 9.16 0.00
C ALA A 200 -21.19 8.16 1.03
N ALA A 201 -19.86 8.09 1.11
CA ALA A 201 -19.11 7.08 1.86
C ALA A 201 -19.39 7.10 3.37
N ALA A 202 -19.54 8.29 3.94
CA ALA A 202 -19.74 8.49 5.37
C ALA A 202 -21.21 8.34 5.81
N LEU A 203 -22.12 8.02 4.89
CA LEU A 203 -23.56 7.90 5.17
C LEU A 203 -24.15 6.55 4.71
N SER A 204 -23.34 5.68 4.12
CA SER A 204 -23.82 4.47 3.45
C SER A 204 -23.10 3.22 3.95
N MET A 205 -23.83 2.11 4.01
CA MET A 205 -23.23 0.78 3.93
C MET A 205 -23.17 0.38 2.45
N ILE A 206 -21.97 0.21 1.89
CA ILE A 206 -21.75 0.04 0.44
C ILE A 206 -21.26 -1.38 0.14
N PRO A 207 -22.13 -2.31 -0.30
CA PRO A 207 -21.71 -3.65 -0.68
C PRO A 207 -20.96 -3.61 -2.03
N THR A 208 -19.73 -4.08 -2.09
CA THR A 208 -18.90 -4.09 -3.30
C THR A 208 -18.05 -5.35 -3.36
N SER A 209 -17.44 -5.59 -4.52
CA SER A 209 -16.50 -6.70 -4.68
C SER A 209 -15.20 -6.47 -3.92
N THR A 210 -14.55 -7.57 -3.53
CA THR A 210 -13.24 -7.57 -2.90
C THR A 210 -12.32 -8.53 -3.65
N GLY A 211 -11.06 -8.14 -3.84
CA GLY A 211 -10.05 -8.98 -4.47
C GLY A 211 -9.45 -10.03 -3.54
N ALA A 212 -9.71 -9.95 -2.23
CA ALA A 212 -8.96 -10.72 -1.25
C ALA A 212 -9.18 -12.24 -1.38
N ALA A 213 -10.40 -12.70 -1.69
CA ALA A 213 -10.67 -14.12 -1.91
C ALA A 213 -9.80 -14.70 -3.05
N LYS A 214 -9.58 -13.92 -4.11
CA LYS A 214 -8.70 -14.30 -5.23
C LYS A 214 -7.22 -14.17 -4.86
N ALA A 215 -6.85 -13.11 -4.11
CA ALA A 215 -5.47 -12.85 -3.71
C ALA A 215 -4.94 -13.85 -2.66
N VAL A 216 -5.82 -14.44 -1.83
CA VAL A 216 -5.44 -15.53 -0.91
C VAL A 216 -4.83 -16.71 -1.68
N ALA A 217 -5.31 -17.01 -2.88
CA ALA A 217 -4.76 -18.08 -3.71
C ALA A 217 -3.34 -17.77 -4.25
N LEU A 218 -2.92 -16.50 -4.26
CA LEU A 218 -1.55 -16.13 -4.65
C LEU A 218 -0.56 -16.41 -3.51
N VAL A 219 -1.00 -16.27 -2.25
CA VAL A 219 -0.16 -16.51 -1.06
C VAL A 219 -0.23 -17.95 -0.56
N LEU A 220 -1.41 -18.57 -0.66
CA LEU A 220 -1.75 -19.95 -0.28
C LEU A 220 -2.35 -20.69 -1.49
N PRO A 221 -1.52 -21.17 -2.44
CA PRO A 221 -1.97 -21.78 -3.69
C PRO A 221 -2.93 -22.96 -3.53
N GLU A 222 -2.81 -23.72 -2.45
CA GLU A 222 -3.67 -24.85 -2.10
C GLU A 222 -5.13 -24.44 -1.75
N LEU A 223 -5.38 -23.14 -1.57
CA LEU A 223 -6.71 -22.55 -1.37
C LEU A 223 -7.34 -22.01 -2.66
N LYS A 224 -6.67 -22.17 -3.81
CA LYS A 224 -7.18 -21.73 -5.11
C LYS A 224 -8.55 -22.34 -5.40
N GLY A 225 -9.53 -21.47 -5.68
CA GLY A 225 -10.90 -21.85 -6.00
C GLY A 225 -11.77 -22.23 -4.80
N LYS A 226 -11.25 -22.13 -3.56
CA LYS A 226 -12.00 -22.47 -2.35
C LYS A 226 -12.65 -21.27 -1.66
N PHE A 227 -12.24 -20.05 -2.00
CA PHE A 227 -12.72 -18.82 -1.37
C PHE A 227 -13.55 -17.97 -2.34
N ASP A 228 -14.62 -17.41 -1.82
CA ASP A 228 -15.29 -16.25 -2.40
C ASP A 228 -15.65 -15.24 -1.29
N GLY A 229 -16.02 -14.02 -1.64
CA GLY A 229 -16.40 -13.05 -0.63
C GLY A 229 -16.79 -11.68 -1.14
N ILE A 230 -17.34 -10.89 -0.22
CA ILE A 230 -17.80 -9.53 -0.47
C ILE A 230 -17.18 -8.55 0.53
N SER A 231 -17.24 -7.27 0.20
CA SER A 231 -16.92 -6.18 1.12
C SER A 231 -18.16 -5.34 1.35
N VAL A 232 -18.41 -4.94 2.59
CA VAL A 232 -19.36 -3.89 2.92
C VAL A 232 -18.55 -2.71 3.45
N ARG A 233 -18.49 -1.62 2.68
CA ARG A 233 -17.86 -0.39 3.17
C ARG A 233 -18.78 0.31 4.15
N VAL A 234 -18.27 0.65 5.33
CA VAL A 234 -19.05 1.30 6.40
C VAL A 234 -18.51 2.70 6.71
N PRO A 235 -19.31 3.59 7.32
CA PRO A 235 -18.93 4.95 7.72
C PRO A 235 -17.87 5.07 8.84
N THR A 236 -16.79 4.30 8.76
CA THR A 236 -15.61 4.45 9.63
C THR A 236 -14.41 4.85 8.77
N PRO A 237 -13.58 5.80 9.24
CA PRO A 237 -12.44 6.31 8.46
C PRO A 237 -11.26 5.32 8.40
N ASN A 238 -11.16 4.41 9.37
CA ASN A 238 -10.16 3.36 9.46
C ASN A 238 -10.62 2.25 10.43
N VAL A 239 -9.91 1.11 10.44
CA VAL A 239 -10.23 -0.14 11.14
C VAL A 239 -11.32 -0.97 10.46
N SER A 240 -11.01 -2.23 10.17
CA SER A 240 -11.85 -3.14 9.40
C SER A 240 -11.77 -4.55 9.98
N LEU A 241 -12.74 -5.39 9.63
CA LEU A 241 -12.87 -6.76 10.09
C LEU A 241 -13.12 -7.71 8.91
N VAL A 242 -12.66 -8.94 9.03
CA VAL A 242 -12.99 -10.06 8.14
C VAL A 242 -13.67 -11.12 8.98
N ASP A 243 -14.84 -11.55 8.54
CA ASP A 243 -15.57 -12.74 9.00
C ASP A 243 -15.45 -13.82 7.92
#